data_AF-A0AAV1A215-F1
#
_entry.id   AF-A0AAV1A215-F1
#
_cell.length_a   1.000
_cell.length_b   1.000
_cell.length_c   1.000
_cell.angle_alpha   90.00
_cell.angle_beta   90.00
_cell.angle_gamma   90.00
#
_symmetry.space_group_name_H-M   'P 1'
#
loop_
_entity.id
_entity.type
_entity.pdbx_description
1 polymer ?
#
loop_
_entity_poly.entity_id
_entity_poly.type
_entity_poly.pdbx_seq_one_letter_code
_entity_poly.pdbx_strand_id
1 'polypeptide(L)'
;MCKSVDIKVTEMSGCILLLQAWAFTRMPIISPVAPLQSPYPYARRWCIKKLDYQNNPRHHLQGYRFRIDHMLQDQFIWRSYLGLAPQRHEDSLIWSSTTYIICFHIVEMHQTDRVKLQFGHLQGIPEEARCLAEHHKMTTIKARQKAYTTLYSDEQNCWLHRELFTLDGDQLQTEEKPSNEYMQWYHSLPHRYASYGQFLTDPRQNQHAPTQASGSQ
;
A
#
# COMPACT_ATOMS: atom_id res chain seq x y z
N MET A 1 -1.33 -9.22 4.12
CA MET A 1 -0.78 -8.51 2.93
C MET A 1 0.69 -8.85 2.63
N CYS A 2 1.52 -9.19 3.61
CA CYS A 2 2.96 -9.47 3.42
C CYS A 2 3.36 -10.51 2.34
N LYS A 3 2.43 -11.34 1.83
CA LYS A 3 2.70 -12.31 0.75
C LYS A 3 2.19 -11.86 -0.63
N SER A 4 1.47 -10.74 -0.74
CA SER A 4 0.87 -10.32 -2.02
C SER A 4 1.90 -9.77 -3.02
N VAL A 5 3.14 -9.56 -2.61
CA VAL A 5 4.27 -9.22 -3.48
C VAL A 5 5.06 -10.48 -3.89
N ASP A 6 4.87 -11.62 -3.19
CA ASP A 6 5.44 -12.89 -3.63
C ASP A 6 4.76 -13.34 -4.89
N ILE A 7 5.55 -13.41 -5.94
CA ILE A 7 5.11 -13.66 -7.29
C ILE A 7 4.33 -14.98 -7.46
N LYS A 8 4.62 -15.97 -6.61
CA LYS A 8 3.98 -17.29 -6.62
C LYS A 8 2.57 -17.26 -6.04
N VAL A 9 2.20 -16.18 -5.35
CA VAL A 9 0.89 -16.03 -4.73
C VAL A 9 -0.11 -15.49 -5.74
N THR A 10 -1.25 -16.16 -5.84
CA THR A 10 -2.36 -15.83 -6.76
C THR A 10 -3.52 -15.11 -6.07
N GLU A 11 -3.60 -15.20 -4.75
CA GLU A 11 -4.68 -14.63 -3.94
C GLU A 11 -4.17 -13.70 -2.84
N MET A 12 -4.95 -12.67 -2.53
CA MET A 12 -4.66 -11.77 -1.43
C MET A 12 -5.51 -12.12 -0.22
N SER A 13 -4.87 -12.15 0.95
CA SER A 13 -5.53 -12.35 2.24
C SER A 13 -5.00 -11.37 3.30
N GLY A 14 -5.74 -11.25 4.40
CA GLY A 14 -5.54 -10.27 5.47
C GLY A 14 -6.40 -9.02 5.29
N CYS A 15 -5.86 -7.85 5.65
CA CYS A 15 -6.57 -6.56 5.64
C CYS A 15 -6.76 -5.97 4.23
N ILE A 16 -7.27 -6.77 3.28
CA ILE A 16 -7.51 -6.38 1.88
C ILE A 16 -8.44 -5.16 1.76
N LEU A 17 -9.38 -5.00 2.71
CA LEU A 17 -10.27 -3.85 2.76
C LEU A 17 -9.51 -2.53 2.93
N LEU A 18 -8.43 -2.51 3.72
CA LEU A 18 -7.61 -1.30 3.89
C LEU A 18 -6.86 -0.97 2.61
N LEU A 19 -6.28 -1.98 1.95
CA LEU A 19 -5.61 -1.80 0.66
C LEU A 19 -6.58 -1.33 -0.43
N GLN A 20 -7.78 -1.90 -0.48
CA GLN A 20 -8.84 -1.50 -1.41
C GLN A 20 -9.32 -0.07 -1.14
N ALA A 21 -9.54 0.30 0.12
CA ALA A 21 -9.90 1.66 0.52
C ALA A 21 -8.83 2.67 0.12
N TRP A 22 -7.56 2.31 0.33
CA TRP A 22 -6.41 3.12 -0.06
C TRP A 22 -6.27 3.24 -1.58
N ALA A 23 -6.34 2.12 -2.32
CA ALA A 23 -6.26 2.13 -3.78
C ALA A 23 -7.39 2.95 -4.40
N PHE A 24 -8.60 2.87 -3.83
CA PHE A 24 -9.78 3.62 -4.29
C PHE A 24 -9.56 5.13 -4.35
N THR A 25 -8.84 5.70 -3.39
CA THR A 25 -8.60 7.16 -3.33
C THR A 25 -7.34 7.60 -4.07
N ARG A 26 -6.48 6.65 -4.48
CA ARG A 26 -5.12 6.93 -4.99
C ARG A 26 -4.87 6.50 -6.41
N MET A 27 -5.52 5.42 -6.82
CA MET A 27 -5.30 4.74 -8.09
C MET A 27 -6.64 4.56 -8.81
N PRO A 28 -7.25 5.65 -9.33
CA PRO A 28 -8.56 5.58 -9.98
C PRO A 28 -8.61 4.55 -11.12
N ILE A 29 -7.48 4.34 -11.81
CA ILE A 29 -7.40 3.45 -12.97
C ILE A 29 -7.55 1.97 -12.63
N ILE A 30 -7.19 1.53 -11.42
CA ILE A 30 -7.38 0.14 -10.99
C ILE A 30 -8.59 -0.02 -10.07
N SER A 31 -9.19 1.09 -9.68
CA SER A 31 -10.32 1.13 -8.77
C SER A 31 -11.63 1.03 -9.55
N PRO A 32 -12.65 0.36 -8.98
CA PRO A 32 -13.95 0.36 -9.59
C PRO A 32 -14.57 1.75 -9.53
N VAL A 33 -15.38 2.07 -10.53
CA VAL A 33 -16.21 3.28 -10.52
C VAL A 33 -17.39 3.04 -9.60
N ALA A 34 -17.53 3.89 -8.58
CA ALA A 34 -18.67 3.91 -7.68
C ALA A 34 -19.53 5.15 -7.93
N PRO A 35 -20.83 5.12 -7.58
CA PRO A 35 -21.68 6.32 -7.64
C PRO A 35 -21.09 7.46 -6.81
N LEU A 36 -21.11 8.69 -7.36
CA LEU A 36 -20.56 9.91 -6.76
C LEU A 36 -21.07 10.16 -5.33
N GLN A 37 -22.30 9.74 -5.02
CA GLN A 37 -22.93 9.86 -3.70
C GLN A 37 -23.19 8.47 -3.12
N SER A 38 -22.19 7.91 -2.45
CA SER A 38 -22.36 6.70 -1.65
C SER A 38 -22.56 7.06 -0.18
N PRO A 39 -23.64 6.61 0.48
CA PRO A 39 -23.84 6.80 1.92
C PRO A 39 -22.88 5.93 2.77
N TYR A 40 -22.15 5.01 2.13
CA TYR A 40 -21.22 4.13 2.83
C TYR A 40 -19.87 4.80 3.12
N PRO A 41 -19.24 4.47 4.27
CA PRO A 41 -17.86 4.85 4.56
C PRO A 41 -16.91 4.49 3.42
N TYR A 42 -15.83 5.26 3.24
CA TYR A 42 -14.85 5.05 2.16
C TYR A 42 -14.39 3.61 2.04
N ALA A 43 -14.05 2.96 3.16
CA ALA A 43 -13.60 1.57 3.17
C ALA A 43 -14.65 0.56 2.69
N ARG A 44 -15.93 0.92 2.69
CA ARG A 44 -17.03 0.08 2.17
C ARG A 44 -17.39 0.38 0.72
N ARG A 45 -16.80 1.41 0.09
CA ARG A 45 -17.11 1.74 -1.30
C ARG A 45 -16.75 0.61 -2.26
N TRP A 46 -15.72 -0.17 -1.93
CA TRP A 46 -15.34 -1.38 -2.68
C TRP A 46 -16.32 -2.56 -2.51
N CYS A 47 -17.27 -2.48 -1.58
CA CYS A 47 -18.26 -3.52 -1.31
C CYS A 47 -19.66 -3.17 -1.84
N ILE A 48 -19.79 -2.08 -2.60
CA ILE A 48 -21.08 -1.65 -3.16
C ILE A 48 -21.52 -2.66 -4.24
N LYS A 49 -22.82 -2.94 -4.31
CA LYS A 49 -23.40 -3.79 -5.35
C LYS A 49 -23.29 -3.08 -6.71
N LYS A 50 -22.94 -3.80 -7.77
CA LYS A 50 -22.82 -3.31 -9.17
C LYS A 50 -21.72 -2.27 -9.39
N LEU A 51 -20.54 -2.49 -8.83
CA LEU A 51 -19.34 -1.75 -9.21
C LEU A 51 -18.96 -2.02 -10.67
N ASP A 52 -18.69 -0.96 -11.43
CA ASP A 52 -18.12 -1.05 -12.76
C ASP A 52 -16.60 -1.09 -12.66
N TYR A 53 -15.99 -2.14 -13.19
CA TYR A 53 -14.55 -2.33 -13.15
C TYR A 53 -13.87 -1.87 -14.43
N GLN A 54 -14.58 -1.41 -15.48
CA GLN A 54 -13.96 -0.85 -16.71
C GLN A 54 -12.79 -1.68 -17.27
N ASN A 55 -12.96 -3.01 -17.37
CA ASN A 55 -11.91 -3.97 -17.77
C ASN A 55 -10.73 -4.11 -16.79
N ASN A 56 -10.89 -3.65 -15.54
CA ASN A 56 -9.95 -3.94 -14.47
C ASN A 56 -10.05 -5.41 -14.04
N PRO A 57 -8.91 -6.03 -13.70
CA PRO A 57 -8.88 -7.37 -13.17
C PRO A 57 -9.72 -7.44 -11.91
N ARG A 58 -10.64 -8.41 -11.82
CA ARG A 58 -11.46 -8.65 -10.62
C ARG A 58 -10.94 -9.89 -9.93
N HIS A 59 -10.56 -9.79 -8.65
CA HIS A 59 -9.95 -10.89 -7.91
C HIS A 59 -8.70 -11.50 -8.60
N HIS A 60 -8.05 -10.75 -9.49
CA HIS A 60 -6.95 -11.23 -10.32
C HIS A 60 -5.67 -10.49 -9.95
N LEU A 61 -4.91 -11.07 -9.02
CA LEU A 61 -3.73 -10.46 -8.42
C LEU A 61 -2.63 -10.13 -9.44
N GLN A 62 -2.38 -11.04 -10.39
CA GLN A 62 -1.40 -10.79 -11.46
C GLN A 62 -1.76 -9.57 -12.30
N GLY A 63 -3.05 -9.39 -12.63
CA GLY A 63 -3.50 -8.21 -13.36
C GLY A 63 -3.35 -6.91 -12.56
N TYR A 64 -3.55 -6.95 -11.24
CA TYR A 64 -3.32 -5.79 -10.38
C TYR A 64 -1.84 -5.43 -10.31
N ARG A 65 -0.95 -6.42 -10.11
CA ARG A 65 0.51 -6.21 -10.13
C ARG A 65 0.95 -5.57 -11.44
N PHE A 66 0.47 -6.10 -12.56
CA PHE A 66 0.76 -5.58 -13.89
C PHE A 66 0.36 -4.11 -14.02
N ARG A 67 -0.87 -3.76 -13.64
CA ARG A 67 -1.36 -2.37 -13.74
C ARG A 67 -0.62 -1.42 -12.79
N ILE A 68 -0.21 -1.88 -11.61
CA ILE A 68 0.57 -1.07 -10.67
C ILE A 68 1.96 -0.77 -11.25
N ASP A 69 2.65 -1.76 -11.80
CA ASP A 69 4.01 -1.58 -12.35
C ASP A 69 4.03 -0.70 -13.61
N HIS A 70 2.91 -0.63 -14.34
CA HIS A 70 2.77 0.16 -15.58
C HIS A 70 1.99 1.46 -15.37
N MET A 71 1.72 1.84 -14.13
CA MET A 71 1.01 3.07 -13.81
C MET A 71 1.88 4.29 -14.14
N LEU A 72 1.31 5.25 -14.88
CA LEU A 72 1.97 6.51 -15.20
C LEU A 72 1.88 7.50 -14.03
N GLN A 73 2.74 8.51 -14.03
CA GLN A 73 2.82 9.49 -12.94
C GLN A 73 1.50 10.25 -12.71
N ASP A 74 0.80 10.59 -13.79
CA ASP A 74 -0.48 11.32 -13.79
C ASP A 74 -1.69 10.44 -13.44
N GLN A 75 -1.47 9.13 -13.34
CA GLN A 75 -2.49 8.13 -13.00
C GLN A 75 -2.58 7.88 -11.48
N PHE A 76 -1.64 8.44 -10.72
CA PHE A 76 -1.56 8.31 -9.27
C PHE A 76 -1.83 9.65 -8.57
N ILE A 77 -2.71 9.65 -7.57
CA ILE A 77 -3.03 10.83 -6.77
C ILE A 77 -2.11 10.90 -5.55
N TRP A 78 -1.11 11.77 -5.62
CA TRP A 78 -0.06 11.90 -4.62
C TRP A 78 -0.57 12.47 -3.28
N ARG A 79 -1.43 13.50 -3.30
CA ARG A 79 -1.96 14.15 -2.07
C ARG A 79 -3.44 13.87 -1.78
N SER A 80 -3.90 12.62 -1.87
CA SER A 80 -5.34 12.34 -1.66
C SER A 80 -5.87 12.59 -0.24
N TYR A 81 -5.03 12.85 0.76
CA TYR A 81 -5.52 13.23 2.09
C TYR A 81 -5.82 14.73 2.21
N LEU A 82 -5.47 15.53 1.19
CA LEU A 82 -5.85 16.93 1.13
C LEU A 82 -7.39 17.03 1.15
N GLY A 83 -7.94 17.66 2.18
CA GLY A 83 -9.39 17.77 2.38
C GLY A 83 -10.08 16.54 3.01
N LEU A 84 -9.34 15.46 3.30
CA LEU A 84 -9.83 14.32 4.09
C LEU A 84 -9.36 14.34 5.55
N ALA A 85 -8.46 15.26 5.90
CA ALA A 85 -7.99 15.44 7.27
C ALA A 85 -9.19 15.70 8.21
N PRO A 86 -9.19 15.09 9.42
CA PRO A 86 -10.18 15.41 10.43
C PRO A 86 -10.29 16.91 10.68
N GLN A 87 -11.51 17.43 10.83
CA GLN A 87 -11.72 18.87 11.07
C GLN A 87 -11.18 19.34 12.42
N ARG A 88 -11.02 18.42 13.38
CA ARG A 88 -10.40 18.73 14.67
C ARG A 88 -8.89 18.66 14.54
N HIS A 89 -8.21 19.72 14.98
CA HIS A 89 -6.76 19.84 14.87
C HIS A 89 -6.01 18.69 15.58
N GLU A 90 -6.46 18.29 16.77
CA GLU A 90 -5.87 17.17 17.53
C GLU A 90 -5.94 15.85 16.75
N ASP A 91 -7.09 15.58 16.13
CA ASP A 91 -7.29 14.39 15.29
C ASP A 91 -6.48 14.48 14.00
N SER A 92 -6.28 15.69 13.45
CA SER A 92 -5.47 15.92 12.25
C SER A 92 -3.99 15.62 12.46
N LEU A 93 -3.44 15.91 13.64
CA LEU A 93 -2.05 15.58 13.96
C LEU A 93 -1.89 14.06 14.11
N ILE A 94 -2.74 13.45 14.93
CA ILE A 94 -2.75 12.01 15.21
C ILE A 94 -2.99 11.17 13.95
N TRP A 95 -3.71 11.71 12.97
CA TRP A 95 -3.93 11.04 11.69
C TRP A 95 -2.62 10.73 10.95
N SER A 96 -1.54 11.48 11.21
CA SER A 96 -0.21 11.24 10.62
C SER A 96 0.67 10.32 11.46
N SER A 97 0.21 9.77 12.59
CA SER A 97 1.03 8.96 13.47
C SER A 97 1.55 7.68 12.81
N THR A 98 2.88 7.46 12.85
CA THR A 98 3.51 6.19 12.51
C THR A 98 3.36 5.23 13.70
N THR A 99 2.25 4.48 13.77
CA THR A 99 1.89 3.66 14.94
C THR A 99 1.16 2.36 14.55
N TYR A 100 0.87 1.50 15.52
CA TYR A 100 0.13 0.25 15.30
C TYR A 100 -1.38 0.47 15.34
N ILE A 101 -2.08 -0.03 14.33
CA ILE A 101 -3.54 -0.12 14.32
C ILE A 101 -3.93 -1.49 14.86
N ILE A 102 -4.68 -1.50 15.96
CA ILE A 102 -5.05 -2.72 16.69
C ILE A 102 -6.56 -2.93 16.60
N CYS A 103 -6.97 -4.09 16.11
CA CYS A 103 -8.35 -4.53 16.08
C CYS A 103 -8.46 -5.98 16.59
N PHE A 104 -8.81 -6.14 17.87
CA PHE A 104 -8.78 -7.43 18.56
C PHE A 104 -7.41 -8.12 18.48
N HIS A 105 -7.26 -9.13 17.63
CA HIS A 105 -6.03 -9.90 17.45
C HIS A 105 -5.27 -9.48 16.18
N ILE A 106 -5.86 -8.59 15.39
CA ILE A 106 -5.28 -8.07 14.16
C ILE A 106 -4.45 -6.85 14.56
N VAL A 107 -3.16 -6.90 14.22
CA VAL A 107 -2.22 -5.81 14.41
C VAL A 107 -1.63 -5.49 13.04
N GLU A 108 -1.81 -4.25 12.62
CA GLU A 108 -1.24 -3.70 11.39
C GLU A 108 -0.43 -2.45 11.73
N MET A 109 0.54 -2.08 10.89
CA MET A 109 1.36 -0.89 11.10
C MET A 109 0.89 0.23 10.17
N HIS A 110 0.57 1.39 10.74
CA HIS A 110 0.33 2.62 10.01
C HIS A 110 1.67 3.29 9.68
N GLN A 111 2.29 2.92 8.55
CA GLN A 111 3.63 3.39 8.17
C GLN A 111 3.59 4.73 7.43
N THR A 112 3.19 5.80 8.12
CA THR A 112 3.05 7.14 7.50
C THR A 112 4.40 7.74 7.09
N ASP A 113 5.47 7.39 7.80
CA ASP A 113 6.87 7.74 7.51
C ASP A 113 7.32 7.33 6.09
N ARG A 114 6.70 6.29 5.55
CA ARG A 114 6.98 5.76 4.19
C ARG A 114 6.12 6.38 3.11
N VAL A 115 5.14 7.20 3.47
CA VAL A 115 4.19 7.84 2.55
C VAL A 115 3.95 9.31 2.92
N LYS A 116 4.98 10.01 3.40
CA LYS A 116 4.92 11.41 3.88
C LYS A 116 4.29 12.37 2.88
N LEU A 117 4.56 12.19 1.59
CA LEU A 117 3.97 12.99 0.51
C LEU A 117 2.43 12.94 0.52
N GLN A 118 1.85 11.82 0.93
CA GLN A 118 0.39 11.67 1.01
C GLN A 118 -0.25 12.56 2.07
N PHE A 119 0.53 12.91 3.10
CA PHE A 119 0.16 13.81 4.18
C PHE A 119 0.65 15.25 3.91
N GLY A 120 1.28 15.49 2.76
CA GLY A 120 1.83 16.80 2.41
C GLY A 120 3.16 17.11 3.07
N HIS A 121 3.97 16.11 3.43
CA HIS A 121 5.33 16.31 3.92
C HIS A 121 6.35 15.82 2.89
N LEU A 122 7.59 16.33 2.95
CA LEU A 122 8.68 15.82 2.11
C LEU A 122 8.98 14.34 2.44
N GLN A 123 9.21 13.55 1.39
CA GLN A 123 9.62 12.16 1.55
C GLN A 123 11.14 12.06 1.69
N GLY A 124 11.60 11.72 2.89
CA GLY A 124 12.97 11.26 3.13
C GLY A 124 13.11 9.76 2.90
N ILE A 125 14.36 9.26 2.97
CA ILE A 125 14.63 7.82 2.98
C ILE A 125 14.01 7.21 4.25
N PRO A 126 13.07 6.26 4.13
CA PRO A 126 12.41 5.68 5.29
C PRO A 126 13.28 4.62 5.97
N GLU A 127 13.09 4.43 7.27
CA GLU A 127 13.62 3.27 8.00
C GLU A 127 12.98 1.98 7.53
N GLU A 128 13.64 0.84 7.77
CA GLU A 128 13.15 -0.49 7.41
C GLU A 128 11.72 -0.78 7.86
N ALA A 129 10.97 -1.48 7.01
CA ALA A 129 9.55 -1.69 7.26
C ALA A 129 9.36 -2.64 8.44
N ARG A 130 8.37 -2.37 9.30
CA ARG A 130 8.08 -3.26 10.42
C ARG A 130 7.60 -4.61 9.89
N CYS A 131 8.31 -5.68 10.25
CA CYS A 131 7.90 -7.04 9.89
C CYS A 131 6.79 -7.52 10.84
N LEU A 132 5.60 -7.73 10.30
CA LEU A 132 4.41 -8.20 11.04
C LEU A 132 4.14 -9.71 10.84
N ALA A 133 5.13 -10.47 10.38
CA ALA A 133 4.94 -11.88 10.04
C ALA A 133 4.44 -12.71 11.24
N GLU A 134 4.95 -12.44 12.45
CA GLU A 134 4.51 -13.12 13.66
C GLU A 134 3.12 -12.69 14.11
N HIS A 135 2.77 -11.40 14.00
CA HIS A 135 1.43 -10.89 14.26
C HIS A 135 0.39 -11.58 13.39
N HIS A 136 0.70 -11.77 12.11
CA HIS A 136 -0.18 -12.45 11.16
C HIS A 136 -0.35 -13.96 11.39
N LYS A 137 0.46 -14.59 12.25
CA LYS A 137 0.24 -15.99 12.68
C LYS A 137 -0.81 -16.10 13.79
N MET A 138 -1.19 -14.97 14.39
CA MET A 138 -2.20 -14.93 15.43
C MET A 138 -3.59 -15.15 14.84
N THR A 139 -4.39 -15.99 15.49
CA THR A 139 -5.79 -16.22 15.13
C THR A 139 -6.68 -15.77 16.27
N THR A 140 -7.96 -15.53 15.97
CA THR A 140 -8.94 -15.16 17.00
C THR A 140 -8.99 -16.18 18.13
N ILE A 141 -8.89 -17.47 17.82
CA ILE A 141 -8.91 -18.55 18.80
C ILE A 141 -7.68 -18.47 19.72
N LYS A 142 -6.49 -18.35 19.13
CA LYS A 142 -5.22 -18.23 19.89
C LYS A 142 -5.20 -16.97 20.76
N ALA A 143 -5.74 -15.86 20.25
CA ALA A 143 -5.78 -14.61 20.99
C ALA A 143 -6.74 -14.67 22.18
N ARG A 144 -7.91 -15.33 22.06
CA ARG A 144 -8.85 -15.53 23.19
C ARG A 144 -8.26 -16.37 24.32
N GLN A 145 -7.31 -17.25 24.01
CA GLN A 145 -6.62 -18.08 25.01
C GLN A 145 -5.50 -17.31 25.74
N LYS A 146 -5.10 -16.14 25.22
CA LYS A 146 -4.11 -15.27 25.84
C LYS A 146 -4.81 -14.12 26.53
N ALA A 147 -4.25 -13.65 27.65
CA ALA A 147 -4.75 -12.42 28.26
C ALA A 147 -4.42 -11.24 27.35
N TYR A 148 -5.45 -10.48 26.96
CA TYR A 148 -5.32 -9.32 26.06
C TYR A 148 -4.33 -8.27 26.59
N THR A 149 -4.24 -8.12 27.91
CA THR A 149 -3.35 -7.17 28.59
C THR A 149 -1.86 -7.51 28.46
N THR A 150 -1.50 -8.76 28.17
CA THR A 150 -0.12 -9.19 27.92
C THR A 150 0.18 -9.40 26.44
N LEU A 151 -0.86 -9.48 25.60
CA LEU A 151 -0.71 -9.66 24.17
C LEU A 151 -0.46 -8.30 23.52
N TYR A 152 0.69 -8.13 22.85
CA TYR A 152 1.05 -6.91 22.13
C TYR A 152 1.21 -5.67 23.03
N SER A 153 1.85 -5.82 24.20
CA SER A 153 2.04 -4.71 25.15
C SER A 153 2.77 -3.53 24.52
N ASP A 154 3.78 -3.80 23.69
CA ASP A 154 4.60 -2.76 23.07
C ASP A 154 3.80 -2.02 22.00
N GLU A 155 3.04 -2.74 21.18
CA GLU A 155 2.17 -2.15 20.16
C GLU A 155 1.03 -1.35 20.79
N GLN A 156 0.46 -1.84 21.90
CA GLN A 156 -0.53 -1.09 22.68
C GLN A 156 0.07 0.19 23.25
N ASN A 157 1.29 0.13 23.80
CA ASN A 157 1.99 1.31 24.30
C ASN A 157 2.26 2.32 23.17
N CYS A 158 2.70 1.87 21.99
CA CYS A 158 2.88 2.73 20.82
C CYS A 158 1.58 3.38 20.36
N TRP A 159 0.44 2.68 20.43
CA TRP A 159 -0.86 3.22 20.08
C TRP A 159 -1.36 4.25 21.10
N LEU A 160 -1.15 3.98 22.40
CA LEU A 160 -1.56 4.87 23.48
C LEU A 160 -0.84 6.21 23.40
N HIS A 161 0.45 6.20 23.04
CA HIS A 161 1.30 7.39 22.91
C HIS A 161 1.53 7.81 21.44
N ARG A 162 0.55 7.55 20.57
CA ARG A 162 0.66 7.78 19.12
C ARG A 162 0.96 9.23 18.73
N GLU A 163 0.57 10.18 19.57
CA GLU A 163 0.88 11.60 19.41
C GLU A 163 2.39 11.90 19.42
N LEU A 164 3.21 11.04 20.02
CA LEU A 164 4.67 11.15 19.99
C LEU A 164 5.28 10.67 18.68
N PHE A 165 4.49 10.03 17.81
CA PHE A 165 4.94 9.43 16.56
C PHE A 165 4.31 10.08 15.33
N THR A 166 3.79 11.31 15.45
CA THR A 166 3.27 12.08 14.31
C THR A 166 4.37 12.44 13.34
N LEU A 167 4.02 12.70 12.08
CA LEU A 167 5.01 13.14 11.10
C LEU A 167 5.54 14.53 11.45
N ASP A 168 6.86 14.63 11.59
CA ASP A 168 7.56 15.90 11.73
C ASP A 168 7.89 16.54 10.37
N GLY A 169 8.08 17.86 10.38
CA GLY A 169 8.54 18.67 9.25
C GLY A 169 7.47 19.56 8.64
N ASP A 170 7.91 20.49 7.79
CA ASP A 170 7.03 21.49 7.17
C ASP A 170 6.01 20.86 6.23
N GLN A 171 4.79 21.39 6.26
CA GLN A 171 3.77 21.03 5.27
C GLN A 171 4.02 21.74 3.94
N LEU A 172 4.07 20.93 2.90
CA LEU A 172 4.17 21.34 1.52
C LEU A 172 2.90 22.07 1.08
N GLN A 173 3.09 23.26 0.54
CA GLN A 173 2.01 24.08 -0.02
C GLN A 173 1.56 23.57 -1.40
N THR A 174 2.45 22.88 -2.12
CA THR A 174 2.17 22.34 -3.46
C THR A 174 2.48 20.84 -3.53
N GLU A 175 2.12 20.19 -4.63
CA GLU A 175 2.56 18.81 -4.89
C GLU A 175 4.04 18.81 -5.27
N GLU A 176 4.90 18.35 -4.37
CA GLU A 176 6.31 18.14 -4.67
C GLU A 176 6.60 16.68 -5.03
N LYS A 177 7.58 16.50 -5.92
CA LYS A 177 8.09 15.18 -6.28
C LYS A 177 9.08 14.71 -5.19
N PRO A 178 9.30 13.39 -5.03
CA PRO A 178 10.35 12.89 -4.15
C PRO A 178 11.71 13.49 -4.52
N SER A 179 12.59 13.64 -3.54
CA SER A 179 13.93 14.18 -3.77
C SER A 179 14.78 13.26 -4.67
N ASN A 180 15.81 13.82 -5.30
CA ASN A 180 16.76 13.03 -6.09
C ASN A 180 17.44 11.94 -5.26
N GLU A 181 17.78 12.25 -4.01
CA GLU A 181 18.35 11.30 -3.05
C GLU A 181 17.39 10.14 -2.77
N TYR A 182 16.12 10.45 -2.51
CA TYR A 182 15.09 9.42 -2.34
C TYR A 182 14.97 8.54 -3.59
N MET A 183 14.96 9.13 -4.79
CA MET A 183 14.86 8.37 -6.03
C MET A 183 16.08 7.48 -6.26
N GLN A 184 17.28 7.93 -5.93
CA GLN A 184 18.50 7.10 -5.99
C GLN A 184 18.41 5.90 -5.04
N TRP A 185 17.98 6.12 -3.80
CA TRP A 185 17.71 5.04 -2.84
C TRP A 185 16.62 4.09 -3.36
N TYR A 186 15.49 4.62 -3.83
CA TYR A 186 14.41 3.80 -4.37
C TYR A 186 14.87 2.94 -5.55
N HIS A 187 15.70 3.50 -6.44
CA HIS A 187 16.26 2.77 -7.57
C HIS A 187 17.31 1.73 -7.17
N SER A 188 17.95 1.83 -6.00
CA SER A 188 18.89 0.84 -5.50
C SER A 188 18.22 -0.38 -4.87
N LEU A 189 16.92 -0.33 -4.60
CA LEU A 189 16.18 -1.44 -4.01
C LEU A 189 16.09 -2.66 -4.97
N PRO A 190 16.25 -3.89 -4.45
CA PRO A 190 16.27 -5.10 -5.28
C PRO A 190 14.90 -5.50 -5.84
N HIS A 191 13.79 -5.11 -5.19
CA HIS A 191 12.43 -5.53 -5.53
C HIS A 191 11.53 -4.32 -5.80
N ARG A 192 11.68 -3.72 -6.98
CA ARG A 192 10.93 -2.50 -7.38
C ARG A 192 9.60 -2.78 -8.05
N TYR A 193 9.41 -4.00 -8.55
CA TYR A 193 8.25 -4.38 -9.34
C TYR A 193 7.51 -5.53 -8.69
N ALA A 194 6.19 -5.51 -8.77
CA ALA A 194 5.33 -6.55 -8.22
C ALA A 194 5.11 -7.71 -9.21
N SER A 195 5.30 -7.48 -10.51
CA SER A 195 5.09 -8.43 -11.61
C SER A 195 6.34 -9.24 -11.95
N TYR A 196 6.16 -10.29 -12.76
CA TYR A 196 7.27 -11.04 -13.35
C TYR A 196 8.08 -10.16 -14.29
N GLY A 197 9.40 -10.35 -14.28
CA GLY A 197 10.33 -9.62 -15.16
C GLY A 197 9.93 -9.67 -16.64
N GLN A 198 9.35 -10.79 -17.10
CA GLN A 198 8.84 -10.93 -18.47
C GLN A 198 7.75 -9.92 -18.85
N PHE A 199 7.03 -9.36 -17.87
CA PHE A 199 6.00 -8.34 -18.09
C PHE A 199 6.58 -6.92 -18.05
N LEU A 200 7.85 -6.76 -17.67
CA LEU A 200 8.52 -5.46 -17.59
C LEU A 200 9.36 -5.14 -18.84
N THR A 201 9.62 -6.16 -19.66
CA THR A 201 10.40 -6.04 -20.90
C THR A 201 9.47 -5.96 -22.11
N ASP A 202 9.82 -5.10 -23.07
CA ASP A 202 9.10 -5.05 -24.34
C ASP A 202 9.31 -6.38 -25.10
N PRO A 203 8.25 -7.17 -25.38
CA PRO A 203 8.38 -8.45 -26.05
C PRO A 203 8.99 -8.34 -27.46
N ARG A 204 8.99 -7.14 -28.08
CA ARG A 204 9.67 -6.89 -29.36
C ARG A 204 11.20 -6.88 -29.23
N GLN A 205 11.73 -6.58 -28.04
CA GLN A 205 13.18 -6.58 -27.78
C GLN A 205 13.74 -8.01 -27.64
N ASN A 206 12.89 -9.01 -27.35
CA ASN A 206 13.30 -10.42 -27.21
C ASN A 206 13.33 -11.20 -28.54
N GLN A 207 12.96 -10.61 -29.67
CA GLN A 207 12.88 -11.29 -30.98
C GLN A 207 14.22 -11.35 -31.74
N HIS A 208 15.34 -10.98 -31.12
CA HIS A 208 16.65 -10.89 -31.78
C HIS A 208 17.70 -11.88 -31.26
N ALA A 209 17.30 -12.98 -30.62
CA ALA A 209 18.23 -14.09 -30.38
C ALA A 209 18.39 -14.89 -31.70
N PRO A 210 19.59 -14.94 -32.32
CA PRO A 210 19.79 -15.70 -33.54
C PRO A 210 19.67 -17.20 -33.22
N THR A 211 18.75 -17.87 -33.92
CA THR A 211 18.66 -19.33 -33.97
C THR A 211 19.97 -19.86 -34.53
N GLN A 212 20.85 -20.43 -33.69
CA GLN A 212 21.98 -21.20 -34.19
C GLN A 212 21.42 -22.47 -34.85
N ALA A 213 21.38 -22.46 -36.17
CA ALA A 213 21.19 -23.66 -36.96
C ALA A 213 22.40 -24.58 -36.73
N SER A 214 22.20 -25.68 -36.02
CA SER A 214 23.18 -26.77 -35.93
C SER A 214 23.23 -27.48 -37.28
N GLY A 215 24.11 -27.00 -38.16
CA GLY A 215 24.55 -27.73 -39.33
C GLY A 215 25.42 -28.90 -38.91
N SER A 216 24.97 -30.10 -39.24
CA SER A 216 25.69 -31.36 -39.16
C SER A 216 26.97 -31.38 -40.01
N GLN A 217 28.08 -31.82 -39.41
CA GLN A 217 29.12 -32.62 -40.05
C GLN A 217 29.59 -33.70 -39.07
#